data_AF-A0A3S5AEQ2-F1
#
_entry.id   AF-A0A3S5AEQ2-F1
#
_cell.length_a   1.000
_cell.length_b   1.000
_cell.length_c   1.000
_cell.angle_alpha   90.00
_cell.angle_beta   90.00
_cell.angle_gamma   90.00
#
_symmetry.space_group_name_H-M   'P 1'
#
loop_
_entity.id
_entity.type
_entity.pdbx_description
1 polymer ?
#
loop_
_entity_poly.entity_id
_entity_poly.type
_entity_poly.pdbx_seq_one_letter_code
_entity_poly.pdbx_strand_id
1 'polypeptide(L)'
;MEDEFRSWLADLSVSDDVSMQAAAWQSKVRRILEDEADQLAVSAGPKAAIGTIYDEQFYNTAKARRQLSGRLYKLLPHAYSSIITSAQEENHA
;
A
#
# COMPACT_ATOMS: atom_id res chain seq x y z
N MET A 1 7.73 10.92 -5.04
CA MET A 1 7.44 9.73 -5.88
C MET A 1 7.97 9.85 -7.31
N GLU A 2 7.97 11.02 -7.94
CA GLU A 2 8.52 11.17 -9.30
C GLU A 2 10.01 10.78 -9.38
N ASP A 3 10.83 11.22 -8.43
CA ASP A 3 12.25 10.88 -8.40
C ASP A 3 12.48 9.38 -8.17
N GLU A 4 11.70 8.75 -7.29
CA GLU A 4 11.76 7.32 -7.04
C GLU A 4 11.36 6.49 -8.27
N PHE A 5 10.39 6.98 -9.04
CA PHE A 5 9.95 6.38 -10.28
C PHE A 5 11.00 6.53 -11.37
N ARG A 6 11.58 7.73 -11.54
CA ARG A 6 12.67 8.00 -12.49
C ARG A 6 13.90 7.16 -12.18
N SER A 7 14.26 7.05 -10.91
CA SER A 7 15.36 6.19 -10.46
C SER A 7 15.07 4.71 -10.77
N TRP A 8 13.88 4.21 -10.46
CA TRP A 8 13.53 2.82 -10.79
C TRP A 8 13.56 2.57 -12.30
N LEU A 9 13.03 3.48 -13.11
CA LEU A 9 13.07 3.38 -14.56
C LEU A 9 14.49 3.36 -15.12
N ALA A 10 15.39 4.17 -14.55
CA ALA A 10 16.78 4.25 -15.00
C ALA A 10 17.57 2.95 -14.74
N ASP A 11 17.16 2.18 -13.73
CA ASP A 11 17.81 0.93 -13.33
C ASP A 11 17.33 -0.30 -14.15
N LEU A 12 16.31 -0.14 -15.01
CA LEU A 12 15.77 -1.24 -15.82
C LEU A 12 16.69 -1.64 -16.98
N SER A 13 16.85 -2.95 -17.17
CA SER A 13 17.55 -3.56 -18.31
C SER A 13 16.59 -4.33 -19.22
N VAL A 14 16.95 -4.46 -20.50
CA VAL A 14 16.22 -5.27 -21.50
C VAL A 14 16.15 -6.75 -21.11
N SER A 15 17.11 -7.23 -20.31
CA SER A 15 17.17 -8.61 -19.84
C SER A 15 16.31 -8.87 -18.60
N ASP A 16 15.70 -7.84 -18.01
CA ASP A 16 14.99 -7.99 -16.74
C ASP A 16 13.66 -8.71 -16.90
N ASP A 17 13.30 -9.50 -15.88
CA ASP A 17 11.96 -10.04 -15.76
C ASP A 17 10.99 -8.91 -15.38
N VAL A 18 10.13 -8.57 -16.35
CA VAL A 18 9.10 -7.55 -16.23
C VAL A 18 8.19 -7.79 -15.02
N SER A 19 7.86 -9.04 -14.71
CA SER A 19 6.99 -9.40 -13.58
C SER A 19 7.67 -9.14 -12.24
N MET A 20 8.96 -9.48 -12.13
CA MET A 20 9.74 -9.19 -10.93
C MET A 20 9.92 -7.68 -10.72
N GLN A 21 10.20 -6.93 -11.80
CA GLN A 21 10.35 -5.48 -11.72
C GLN A 21 9.04 -4.77 -11.37
N ALA A 22 7.91 -5.22 -11.93
CA ALA A 22 6.59 -4.70 -11.56
C ALA A 22 6.26 -4.96 -10.08
N ALA A 23 6.57 -6.16 -9.57
CA ALA A 23 6.37 -6.49 -8.16
C ALA A 23 7.26 -5.64 -7.23
N ALA A 24 8.54 -5.48 -7.60
CA ALA A 24 9.48 -4.65 -6.85
C ALA A 24 9.02 -3.18 -6.78
N TRP A 25 8.59 -2.63 -7.92
CA TRP A 25 8.06 -1.27 -7.98
C TRP A 25 6.78 -1.10 -7.15
N GLN A 26 5.80 -2.00 -7.30
CA GLN A 26 4.56 -1.93 -6.53
C GLN A 26 4.82 -2.08 -5.02
N SER A 27 5.78 -2.91 -4.61
CA SER A 27 6.19 -3.03 -3.21
C SER A 27 6.79 -1.73 -2.68
N LYS A 28 7.64 -1.06 -3.46
CA LYS A 28 8.20 0.26 -3.11
C LYS A 28 7.12 1.33 -2.97
N VAL A 29 6.22 1.42 -3.95
CA VAL A 29 5.08 2.36 -3.92
C VAL A 29 4.19 2.12 -2.70
N ARG A 30 3.87 0.86 -2.41
CA ARG A 30 3.09 0.50 -1.22
C ARG A 30 3.75 1.04 0.05
N ARG A 31 5.04 0.80 0.25
CA ARG A 31 5.77 1.25 1.45
C ARG A 31 5.73 2.77 1.59
N ILE A 32 6.02 3.50 0.50
CA ILE A 32 5.99 4.98 0.51
C ILE A 32 4.61 5.50 0.93
N LEU A 33 3.53 4.95 0.36
CA LEU A 33 2.16 5.37 0.69
C LEU A 33 1.75 4.97 2.12
N GLU A 34 2.23 3.83 2.61
CA GLU A 34 2.01 3.40 3.99
C GLU A 34 2.72 4.34 4.98
N ASP A 35 3.98 4.70 4.71
CA ASP A 35 4.77 5.62 5.54
C ASP A 35 4.19 7.05 5.54
N GLU A 36 3.81 7.56 4.37
CA GLU A 36 3.15 8.87 4.25
C GLU A 36 1.81 8.89 5.01
N ALA A 37 1.03 7.81 4.95
CA ALA A 37 -0.22 7.72 5.69
C ALA A 37 -0.01 7.70 7.20
N ASP A 38 1.03 7.02 7.67
CA ASP A 38 1.36 6.98 9.09
C ASP A 38 1.87 8.36 9.57
N GLN A 39 2.67 9.07 8.78
CA GLN A 39 3.05 10.47 9.05
C GLN A 39 1.85 11.42 9.07
N LEU A 40 0.93 11.28 8.11
CA LEU A 40 -0.31 12.05 8.07
C LEU A 40 -1.16 11.79 9.32
N ALA A 41 -1.30 10.53 9.73
CA ALA A 41 -2.03 10.17 10.95
C ALA A 41 -1.40 10.79 12.21
N VAL A 42 -0.07 10.82 12.31
CA VAL A 42 0.65 11.50 13.41
C VAL A 42 0.39 13.01 13.37
N SER A 43 0.50 13.63 12.19
CA SER A 43 0.33 15.08 12.02
C SER A 43 -1.09 15.58 12.31
N ALA A 44 -2.10 14.73 12.08
CA ALA A 44 -3.50 15.03 12.38
C ALA A 44 -3.80 15.10 13.88
N GLY A 45 -2.87 14.59 14.71
CA GLY A 45 -2.89 14.69 16.15
C GLY A 45 -3.90 13.77 16.86
N PRO A 46 -3.90 13.75 18.20
CA PRO A 46 -4.65 12.76 18.99
C PRO A 46 -6.16 12.78 18.74
N LYS A 47 -6.74 13.95 18.41
CA LYS A 47 -8.17 14.07 18.11
C LYS A 47 -8.57 13.27 16.88
N ALA A 48 -7.70 13.15 15.87
CA ALA A 48 -7.99 12.36 14.69
C ALA A 48 -8.00 10.85 14.97
N ALA A 49 -7.25 10.40 15.98
CA ALA A 49 -7.27 9.01 16.44
C ALA A 49 -8.55 8.67 17.20
N ILE A 50 -9.03 9.58 18.05
CA ILE A 50 -10.33 9.46 18.73
C ILE A 50 -11.46 9.49 17.71
N GLY A 51 -11.35 10.39 16.74
CA GLY A 51 -12.31 10.55 15.66
C GLY A 51 -13.39 11.59 15.95
N THR A 52 -14.15 11.89 14.91
CA THR A 52 -15.29 12.82 14.94
C THR A 52 -16.48 12.19 14.24
N ILE A 53 -17.68 12.53 14.70
CA ILE A 53 -18.91 12.24 13.96
C ILE A 53 -19.20 13.43 13.07
N TYR A 54 -19.44 13.18 11.80
CA TYR A 54 -19.88 14.17 10.82
C TYR A 54 -20.85 13.48 9.86
N ASP A 55 -21.99 14.11 9.55
CA ASP A 55 -23.00 13.54 8.65
C ASP A 55 -23.39 12.09 9.02
N GLU A 56 -23.68 11.85 10.31
CA GLU A 56 -23.99 10.53 10.89
C GLU A 56 -22.89 9.46 10.75
N GLN A 57 -21.72 9.83 10.22
CA GLN A 57 -20.59 8.92 10.03
C GLN A 57 -19.47 9.21 11.01
N PHE A 58 -18.92 8.14 11.58
CA PHE A 58 -17.71 8.21 12.40
C PHE A 58 -16.46 8.20 11.51
N TYR A 59 -15.61 9.21 11.69
CA TYR A 59 -14.33 9.39 10.98
C TYR A 59 -13.19 9.35 11.98
N ASN A 60 -12.22 8.46 11.76
CA ASN A 60 -10.98 8.41 12.52
C ASN A 60 -9.84 7.88 11.64
N THR A 61 -8.61 8.01 12.13
CA THR A 61 -7.41 7.56 11.41
C THR A 61 -7.42 6.04 11.18
N ALA A 62 -7.97 5.23 12.10
CA ALA A 62 -8.05 3.78 11.94
C ALA A 62 -8.95 3.37 10.74
N LYS A 63 -10.11 4.01 10.57
CA LYS A 63 -11.02 3.81 9.45
C LYS A 63 -10.37 4.26 8.15
N ALA A 64 -9.71 5.41 8.14
CA ALA A 64 -8.96 5.89 6.98
C ALA A 64 -7.83 4.91 6.59
N ARG A 65 -7.08 4.39 7.58
CA ARG A 65 -6.02 3.40 7.35
C ARG A 65 -6.57 2.13 6.72
N ARG A 66 -7.68 1.60 7.24
CA ARG A 66 -8.35 0.42 6.66
C ARG A 66 -8.81 0.66 5.21
N GLN A 67 -9.36 1.84 4.92
CA GLN A 67 -9.77 2.20 3.56
C GLN A 67 -8.57 2.30 2.62
N LEU A 68 -7.47 2.89 3.07
CA LEU A 68 -6.22 2.95 2.32
C LEU A 68 -5.70 1.55 2.02
N SER A 69 -5.55 0.68 3.03
CA SER A 69 -5.08 -0.70 2.84
C SER A 69 -5.94 -1.46 1.84
N GLY A 70 -7.27 -1.32 1.92
CA GLY A 70 -8.18 -1.95 0.96
C GLY A 70 -8.03 -1.42 -0.48
N ARG A 71 -7.69 -0.13 -0.65
CA ARG A 71 -7.40 0.45 -1.97
C ARG A 71 -6.04 0.01 -2.50
N LEU A 72 -5.00 0.01 -1.66
CA LEU A 72 -3.66 -0.45 -2.02
C LEU A 72 -3.69 -1.91 -2.47
N TYR A 73 -4.43 -2.78 -1.77
CA TYR A 73 -4.62 -4.18 -2.18
C TYR A 73 -5.20 -4.32 -3.59
N LYS A 74 -6.17 -3.46 -3.96
CA LYS A 74 -6.80 -3.50 -5.28
C LYS A 74 -5.93 -2.89 -6.38
N LEU A 75 -5.17 -1.85 -6.08
CA LEU A 75 -4.40 -1.08 -7.07
C LEU A 75 -2.99 -1.62 -7.26
N LEU A 76 -2.42 -2.29 -6.26
CA LEU A 76 -1.05 -2.80 -6.25
C LEU A 76 -1.03 -4.33 -6.06
N PRO A 77 -1.69 -5.12 -6.92
CA PRO A 77 -1.86 -6.55 -6.70
C PRO A 77 -0.53 -7.33 -6.59
N HIS A 78 0.52 -6.92 -7.31
CA HIS A 78 1.83 -7.56 -7.26
C HIS A 78 2.60 -7.27 -5.96
N ALA A 79 2.20 -6.26 -5.19
CA ALA A 79 2.74 -6.02 -3.85
C ALA A 79 2.15 -6.97 -2.78
N TYR A 80 1.11 -7.75 -3.13
CA TYR A 80 0.41 -8.67 -2.23
C TYR A 80 0.34 -10.11 -2.77
N SER A 81 0.85 -10.38 -3.98
CA SER A 81 0.71 -11.67 -4.66
C SER A 81 1.40 -12.85 -3.97
N SER A 82 2.36 -12.60 -3.06
CA SER A 82 2.96 -13.66 -2.25
C SER A 82 1.99 -14.26 -1.20
N ILE A 83 0.87 -13.60 -0.92
CA ILE A 83 -0.12 -14.03 0.08
C ILE A 83 -1.13 -15.02 -0.52
N ILE A 84 -1.32 -15.00 -1.86
CA ILE A 84 -2.32 -15.83 -2.53
C ILE A 84 -1.83 -17.27 -2.70
N THR A 85 -0.54 -17.47 -2.96
CA THR A 85 0.04 -18.81 -3.15
C THR A 85 -0.05 -19.67 -1.88
N SER A 86 0.20 -19.11 -0.70
CA SER A 86 0.11 -19.86 0.57
C SER A 86 -1.33 -20.25 0.96
N ALA A 87 -2.32 -19.42 0.63
CA ALA A 87 -3.72 -19.70 0.97
C ALA A 87 -4.38 -20.75 0.06
N GLN A 88 -3.84 -20.96 -1.15
CA GLN A 88 -4.30 -22.02 -2.04
C GLN A 88 -3.62 -23.37 -1.76
N GLU A 89 -2.38 -23.38 -1.27
CA GLU A 89 -1.70 -24.62 -0.88
C GLU A 89 -2.28 -25.23 0.42
N GLU A 90 -2.72 -24.42 1.39
CA GLU A 90 -3.33 -24.92 2.64
C GLU A 90 -4.76 -25.50 2.46
N ASN A 91 -5.47 -25.19 1.37
CA ASN A 91 -6.82 -25.73 1.11
C ASN A 91 -6.83 -27.02 0.28
N HIS A 92 -5.66 -27.55 -0.08
CA HIS A 92 -5.49 -28.76 -0.90
C HIS A 92 -4.63 -29.86 -0.24
N ALA A 93 -4.35 -29.75 1.07
CA ALA A 93 -3.64 -30.76 1.86
C ALA A 93 -4.58 -31.56 2.76
#